data_AF-A0A9D6GMJ4-F1
#
_entry.id   AF-A0A9D6GMJ4-F1
#
_cell.length_a   1.000
_cell.length_b   1.000
_cell.length_c   1.000
_cell.angle_alpha   90.00
_cell.angle_beta   90.00
_cell.angle_gamma   90.00
#
_symmetry.space_group_name_H-M   'P 1'
#
loop_
_entity.id
_entity.type
_entity.pdbx_description
1 polymer ?
#
loop_
_entity_poly.entity_id
_entity_poly.type
_entity_poly.pdbx_seq_one_letter_code
_entity_poly.pdbx_strand_id
1 'polypeptide(L)'
;MQQPSLRRPAPPRLTRLRPALMAGLLGCALAGCASAPTQPLHQQLGGVQGIDAIARGMLQRMSTDPRTRRTFDGINLKTLGNNLAAHLCQVADGPCVYEGETMAKSHADLNLGGSEFDATVQFLRDELDAAGVSTAAKNELLRRLAPMRRDIVQPGR
;
A
#
# COMPACT_ATOMS: atom_id res chain seq x y z
N MET A 1 50.65 39.76 -54.39
CA MET A 1 51.04 40.52 -53.20
C MET A 1 49.92 41.50 -52.89
N GLN A 2 49.22 41.24 -51.80
CA GLN A 2 48.02 41.94 -51.33
C GLN A 2 48.40 42.72 -50.08
N GLN A 3 47.99 44.01 -49.93
CA GLN A 3 47.73 44.79 -48.70
C GLN A 3 47.31 46.24 -49.12
N PRO A 4 46.72 47.10 -48.26
CA PRO A 4 45.48 46.92 -47.48
C PRO A 4 44.59 48.21 -47.40
N SER A 5 43.38 48.08 -46.81
CA SER A 5 42.60 49.06 -46.01
C SER A 5 42.37 50.49 -46.55
N LEU A 6 41.15 51.04 -46.57
CA LEU A 6 40.52 51.66 -45.39
C LEU A 6 39.03 51.98 -45.67
N ARG A 7 38.12 51.46 -44.85
CA ARG A 7 36.74 51.98 -44.75
C ARG A 7 36.53 52.52 -43.34
N ARG A 8 36.15 53.80 -43.26
CA ARG A 8 35.77 54.51 -42.03
C ARG A 8 34.34 54.15 -41.59
N PRO A 9 34.02 54.27 -40.28
CA PRO A 9 32.74 53.86 -39.72
C PRO A 9 31.68 54.98 -39.81
N ALA A 10 30.40 54.62 -39.67
CA ALA A 10 29.29 55.54 -39.52
C ALA A 10 28.29 55.04 -38.43
N PRO A 11 27.51 55.94 -37.81
CA PRO A 11 27.13 55.94 -36.39
C PRO A 11 25.88 55.11 -36.03
N PRO A 12 25.58 54.93 -34.72
CA PRO A 12 24.45 54.11 -34.29
C PRO A 12 23.14 54.85 -34.52
N ARG A 13 22.09 54.10 -34.91
CA ARG A 13 20.71 54.58 -34.85
C ARG A 13 19.94 53.78 -33.81
N LEU A 14 19.80 54.38 -32.63
CA LEU A 14 18.76 54.01 -31.67
C LEU A 14 17.39 54.38 -32.27
N THR A 15 16.53 53.39 -32.49
CA THR A 15 15.10 53.66 -32.66
C THR A 15 14.25 52.50 -32.13
N ARG A 16 13.72 52.74 -30.93
CA ARG A 16 12.38 52.40 -30.42
C ARG A 16 11.86 50.97 -30.65
N LEU A 17 11.90 50.18 -29.57
CA LEU A 17 10.91 49.12 -29.32
C LEU A 17 9.50 49.69 -29.42
N ARG A 18 8.59 48.97 -30.10
CA ARG A 18 7.13 48.92 -29.83
C ARG A 18 6.53 47.66 -30.50
N PRO A 19 5.39 47.15 -29.99
CA PRO A 19 5.19 45.72 -29.75
C PRO A 19 4.10 45.09 -30.63
N ALA A 20 3.91 43.79 -30.41
CA ALA A 20 2.72 42.98 -30.65
C ALA A 20 2.44 42.51 -32.08
N LEU A 21 2.68 41.21 -32.28
CA LEU A 21 1.74 40.32 -32.98
C LEU A 21 1.70 39.01 -32.19
N MET A 22 0.65 38.85 -31.38
CA MET A 22 0.16 37.55 -30.96
C MET A 22 -0.18 36.75 -32.22
N ALA A 23 0.51 35.64 -32.46
CA ALA A 23 0.02 34.60 -33.35
C ALA A 23 -0.09 33.32 -32.52
N GLY A 24 -1.32 32.86 -32.38
CA GLY A 24 -1.77 31.92 -31.37
C GLY A 24 -1.14 30.53 -31.43
N LEU A 25 -1.05 29.94 -30.25
CA LEU A 25 -0.99 28.50 -30.01
C LEU A 25 -1.57 28.26 -28.61
N LEU A 26 -2.86 28.57 -28.44
CA LEU A 26 -3.62 28.11 -27.27
C LEU A 26 -4.11 26.69 -27.53
N GLY A 27 -3.16 25.77 -27.68
CA GLY A 27 -3.43 24.34 -27.58
C GLY A 27 -3.56 23.99 -26.11
N CYS A 28 -4.73 24.26 -25.52
CA CYS A 28 -5.06 23.79 -24.19
C CYS A 28 -5.19 22.26 -24.25
N ALA A 29 -4.06 21.56 -24.07
CA ALA A 29 -4.05 20.13 -23.89
C ALA A 29 -4.74 19.84 -22.55
N LEU A 30 -6.03 19.54 -22.61
CA LEU A 30 -6.74 18.82 -21.56
C LEU A 30 -6.14 17.41 -21.52
N ALA A 31 -4.96 17.29 -20.90
CA ALA A 31 -4.46 16.01 -20.44
C ALA A 31 -5.40 15.56 -19.34
N GLY A 32 -6.47 14.87 -19.73
CA GLY A 32 -7.35 14.18 -18.81
C GLY A 32 -6.50 13.29 -17.92
N CYS A 33 -6.76 13.32 -16.61
CA CYS A 33 -6.14 12.40 -15.67
C CYS A 33 -6.52 10.97 -16.07
N ALA A 34 -5.69 10.32 -16.90
CA ALA A 34 -5.78 8.89 -17.12
C ALA A 34 -5.30 8.24 -15.82
N SER A 35 -6.23 7.76 -15.01
CA SER A 35 -5.92 6.90 -13.88
C SER A 35 -5.20 5.67 -14.44
N ALA A 36 -3.89 5.56 -14.18
CA ALA A 36 -3.17 4.34 -14.47
C ALA A 36 -3.90 3.17 -13.80
N PRO A 37 -3.99 1.98 -14.45
CA PRO A 37 -4.64 0.84 -13.84
C PRO A 37 -4.02 0.59 -12.46
N THR A 38 -4.87 0.64 -11.43
CA THR A 38 -4.46 0.33 -10.06
C THR A 38 -3.93 -1.09 -10.02
N GLN A 39 -2.68 -1.27 -9.59
CA GLN A 39 -2.09 -2.60 -9.45
C GLN A 39 -2.98 -3.49 -8.56
N PRO A 40 -3.02 -4.82 -8.77
CA PRO A 40 -3.69 -5.74 -7.86
C PRO A 40 -3.28 -5.51 -6.41
N LEU A 41 -4.20 -5.73 -5.46
CA LEU A 41 -3.97 -5.38 -4.06
C LEU A 41 -2.72 -6.09 -3.50
N HIS A 42 -2.52 -7.38 -3.78
CA HIS A 42 -1.33 -8.09 -3.32
C HIS A 42 -0.01 -7.43 -3.76
N GLN A 43 0.04 -6.82 -4.96
CA GLN A 43 1.24 -6.10 -5.43
C GLN A 43 1.43 -4.80 -4.65
N GLN A 44 0.36 -4.09 -4.34
CA GLN A 44 0.41 -2.90 -3.49
C GLN A 44 0.84 -3.20 -2.04
N LEU A 45 0.71 -4.45 -1.60
CA LEU A 45 1.17 -4.95 -0.30
C LEU A 45 2.63 -5.46 -0.32
N GLY A 46 3.37 -5.22 -1.40
CA GLY A 46 4.75 -5.70 -1.56
C GLY A 46 4.86 -7.13 -2.12
N GLY A 47 3.81 -7.62 -2.78
CA GLY A 47 3.75 -8.97 -3.32
C GLY A 47 3.72 -10.05 -2.24
N VAL A 48 3.95 -11.30 -2.64
CA VAL A 48 3.93 -12.46 -1.72
C VAL A 48 4.92 -12.29 -0.57
N GLN A 49 6.12 -11.76 -0.86
CA GLN A 49 7.16 -11.56 0.15
C GLN A 49 6.80 -10.46 1.16
N GLY A 50 6.24 -9.33 0.70
CA GLY A 50 5.76 -8.27 1.59
C GLY A 50 4.66 -8.77 2.53
N ILE A 51 3.71 -9.53 1.99
CA ILE A 51 2.63 -10.14 2.77
C ILE A 51 3.16 -11.17 3.79
N ASP A 52 4.16 -11.99 3.42
CA ASP A 52 4.81 -12.90 4.36
C ASP A 52 5.48 -12.15 5.53
N ALA A 53 6.18 -11.05 5.24
CA ALA A 53 6.78 -10.20 6.27
C ALA A 53 5.73 -9.61 7.21
N ILE A 54 4.65 -9.04 6.66
CA ILE A 54 3.52 -8.49 7.42
C ILE A 54 2.90 -9.56 8.31
N ALA A 55 2.62 -10.75 7.78
CA ALA A 55 2.02 -11.85 8.54
C ALA A 55 2.92 -12.30 9.72
N ARG A 56 4.22 -12.42 9.49
CA ARG A 56 5.18 -12.80 10.55
C ARG A 56 5.31 -11.72 11.61
N GLY A 57 5.36 -10.44 11.20
CA GLY A 57 5.37 -9.31 12.13
C GLY A 57 4.12 -9.26 13.00
N MET A 58 2.95 -9.50 12.42
CA MET A 58 1.69 -9.62 13.17
C MET A 58 1.78 -10.71 14.24
N LEU A 59 2.18 -11.93 13.87
CA LEU A 59 2.27 -13.04 14.83
C LEU A 59 3.30 -12.79 15.92
N GLN A 60 4.40 -12.11 15.60
CA GLN A 60 5.39 -11.73 16.61
C GLN A 60 4.79 -10.76 17.65
N ARG A 61 4.02 -9.74 17.22
CA ARG A 61 3.33 -8.83 18.14
C ARG A 61 2.25 -9.56 18.94
N MET A 62 1.43 -10.37 18.28
CA MET A 62 0.32 -11.08 18.92
C MET A 62 0.78 -12.08 19.98
N SER A 63 1.87 -12.80 19.70
CA SER A 63 2.43 -13.80 20.63
C SER A 63 3.16 -13.20 21.83
N THR A 64 3.45 -11.90 21.81
CA THR A 64 4.17 -11.21 22.90
C THR A 64 3.33 -10.18 23.64
N ASP A 65 2.24 -9.67 23.05
CA ASP A 65 1.35 -8.70 23.70
C ASP A 65 0.47 -9.37 24.77
N PRO A 66 0.40 -8.80 26.00
CA PRO A 66 -0.41 -9.35 27.09
C PRO A 66 -1.89 -9.56 26.76
N ARG A 67 -2.46 -8.81 25.82
CA ARG A 67 -3.87 -8.91 25.42
C ARG A 67 -4.15 -10.15 24.58
N THR A 68 -3.17 -10.63 23.80
CA THR A 68 -3.39 -11.70 22.81
C THR A 68 -2.54 -12.93 23.05
N ARG A 69 -1.40 -12.83 23.76
CA ARG A 69 -0.40 -13.90 23.87
C ARG A 69 -0.96 -15.25 24.37
N ARG A 70 -2.02 -15.23 25.20
CA ARG A 70 -2.64 -16.44 25.76
C ARG A 70 -3.10 -17.45 24.70
N THR A 71 -3.44 -16.99 23.50
CA THR A 71 -3.96 -17.87 22.43
C THR A 71 -2.87 -18.49 21.58
N PHE A 72 -1.60 -18.11 21.81
CA PHE A 72 -0.44 -18.56 21.05
C PHE A 72 0.43 -19.56 21.82
N ASP A 73 0.12 -19.83 23.10
CA ASP A 73 0.85 -20.80 23.91
C ASP A 73 0.76 -22.20 23.28
N GLY A 74 1.92 -22.81 23.01
CA GLY A 74 2.01 -24.13 22.36
C GLY A 74 1.74 -24.15 20.86
N ILE A 75 1.47 -22.99 20.23
CA ILE A 75 1.24 -22.90 18.79
C ILE A 75 2.56 -22.85 18.02
N ASN A 76 2.65 -23.62 16.93
CA ASN A 76 3.76 -23.51 15.99
C ASN A 76 3.62 -22.22 15.15
N LEU A 77 4.25 -21.14 15.59
CA LEU A 77 4.20 -19.84 14.93
C LEU A 77 4.76 -19.85 13.50
N LYS A 78 5.67 -20.76 13.17
CA LYS A 78 6.19 -20.88 11.79
C LYS A 78 5.10 -21.38 10.84
N THR A 79 4.40 -22.45 11.22
CA THR A 79 3.28 -23.00 10.43
C THR A 79 2.13 -22.00 10.37
N LEU A 80 1.79 -21.38 11.50
CA LEU A 80 0.73 -20.36 11.53
C LEU A 80 1.09 -19.15 10.66
N GLY A 81 2.35 -18.73 10.65
CA GLY A 81 2.83 -17.64 9.78
C GLY A 81 2.64 -17.92 8.31
N ASN A 82 2.95 -19.15 7.87
CA ASN A 82 2.70 -19.56 6.49
C ASN A 82 1.20 -19.54 6.14
N ASN A 83 0.35 -20.03 7.04
CA ASN A 83 -1.10 -20.04 6.84
C ASN A 83 -1.68 -18.61 6.80
N LEU A 84 -1.25 -17.74 7.71
CA LEU A 84 -1.69 -16.35 7.75
C LEU A 84 -1.22 -15.60 6.49
N ALA A 85 0.02 -15.80 6.05
CA ALA A 85 0.52 -15.20 4.82
C ALA A 85 -0.27 -15.67 3.59
N ALA A 86 -0.54 -16.96 3.47
CA ALA A 86 -1.36 -17.51 2.37
C ALA A 86 -2.80 -16.95 2.40
N HIS A 87 -3.39 -16.85 3.59
CA HIS A 87 -4.72 -16.27 3.77
C HIS A 87 -4.79 -14.80 3.35
N LEU A 88 -3.88 -13.96 3.85
CA LEU A 88 -3.81 -12.54 3.49
C LEU A 88 -3.53 -12.35 1.99
N CYS A 89 -2.65 -13.18 1.42
CA CYS A 89 -2.36 -13.18 0.00
C CYS A 89 -3.60 -13.52 -0.84
N GLN A 90 -4.34 -14.57 -0.50
CA GLN A 90 -5.58 -14.93 -1.20
C GLN A 90 -6.65 -13.84 -1.07
N VAL A 91 -6.84 -13.28 0.14
CA VAL A 91 -7.78 -12.16 0.38
C VAL A 91 -7.42 -10.93 -0.46
N ALA A 92 -6.13 -10.72 -0.72
CA ALA A 92 -5.62 -9.61 -1.53
C ALA A 92 -5.57 -9.88 -3.05
N ASP A 93 -6.32 -10.88 -3.54
CA ASP A 93 -6.30 -11.34 -4.94
C ASP A 93 -4.88 -11.70 -5.42
N GLY A 94 -4.07 -12.23 -4.51
CA GLY A 94 -2.74 -12.77 -4.80
C GLY A 94 -2.82 -14.20 -5.36
N PRO A 95 -1.70 -14.70 -5.90
CA PRO A 95 -1.65 -16.02 -6.52
C PRO A 95 -1.66 -17.19 -5.51
N CYS A 96 -1.71 -16.90 -4.20
CA CYS A 96 -1.65 -17.92 -3.16
C CYS A 96 -3.00 -18.59 -2.96
N VAL A 97 -2.95 -19.87 -2.59
CA VAL A 97 -4.12 -20.64 -2.17
C VAL A 97 -4.02 -20.88 -0.67
N TYR A 98 -5.06 -20.51 0.06
CA TYR A 98 -5.26 -20.81 1.46
C TYR A 98 -5.98 -22.15 1.59
N GLU A 99 -5.25 -23.15 2.05
CA GLU A 99 -5.75 -24.52 2.26
C GLU A 99 -6.07 -24.79 3.74
N GLY A 100 -6.02 -23.76 4.58
CA GLY A 100 -6.33 -23.87 6.00
C GLY A 100 -7.82 -24.02 6.27
N GLU A 101 -8.14 -24.31 7.52
CA GLU A 101 -9.51 -24.46 7.99
C GLU A 101 -10.27 -23.11 7.98
N THR A 102 -11.59 -23.15 8.01
CA THR A 102 -12.40 -21.91 8.00
C THR A 102 -12.10 -21.03 9.23
N MET A 103 -12.36 -19.72 9.11
CA MET A 103 -12.20 -18.78 10.23
C MET A 103 -13.02 -19.20 11.45
N ALA A 104 -14.25 -19.66 11.26
CA ALA A 104 -15.13 -20.09 12.35
C ALA A 104 -14.53 -21.27 13.14
N LYS A 105 -14.07 -22.31 12.44
CA LYS A 105 -13.52 -23.50 13.09
C LYS A 105 -12.12 -23.26 13.66
N SER A 106 -11.29 -22.48 12.98
CA SER A 106 -9.93 -22.17 13.45
C SER A 106 -9.92 -21.40 14.77
N HIS A 107 -11.00 -20.67 15.08
CA HIS A 107 -11.10 -19.80 16.25
C HIS A 107 -12.18 -20.22 17.27
N ALA A 108 -12.91 -21.32 17.02
CA ALA A 108 -14.08 -21.75 17.79
C ALA A 108 -13.81 -21.88 19.30
N ASP A 109 -12.71 -22.54 19.66
CA ASP A 109 -12.39 -22.90 21.04
C ASP A 109 -11.52 -21.85 21.77
N LEU A 110 -11.14 -20.77 21.07
CA LEU A 110 -10.21 -19.77 21.60
C LEU A 110 -10.87 -18.76 22.53
N ASN A 111 -12.20 -18.71 22.54
CA ASN A 111 -12.95 -17.84 23.44
C ASN A 111 -12.57 -16.36 23.27
N LEU A 112 -12.43 -15.91 22.02
CA LEU A 112 -11.95 -14.57 21.67
C LEU A 112 -13.03 -13.50 21.86
N GLY A 113 -12.68 -12.44 22.59
CA GLY A 113 -13.51 -11.25 22.77
C GLY A 113 -13.20 -10.13 21.78
N GLY A 114 -14.04 -9.09 21.78
CA GLY A 114 -13.87 -7.93 20.90
C GLY A 114 -12.52 -7.22 21.07
N SER A 115 -12.04 -7.07 22.31
CA SER A 115 -10.77 -6.38 22.58
C SER A 115 -9.54 -7.09 22.01
N GLU A 116 -9.55 -8.42 21.97
CA GLU A 116 -8.46 -9.22 21.40
C GLU A 116 -8.45 -9.11 19.87
N PHE A 117 -9.65 -9.10 19.28
CA PHE A 117 -9.81 -8.85 17.84
C PHE A 117 -9.36 -7.44 17.46
N ASP A 118 -9.74 -6.42 18.24
CA ASP A 118 -9.36 -5.04 17.97
C ASP A 118 -7.83 -4.84 18.09
N ALA A 119 -7.18 -5.51 19.04
CA ALA A 119 -5.72 -5.55 19.13
C ALA A 119 -5.10 -6.19 17.88
N THR A 120 -5.67 -7.28 17.37
CA THR A 120 -5.25 -7.94 16.13
C THR A 120 -5.34 -6.99 14.92
N VAL A 121 -6.44 -6.25 14.81
CA VAL A 121 -6.62 -5.23 13.77
C VAL A 121 -5.57 -4.11 13.90
N GLN A 122 -5.24 -3.69 15.12
CA GLN A 122 -4.19 -2.71 15.35
C GLN A 122 -2.82 -3.22 14.89
N PHE A 123 -2.45 -4.45 15.22
CA PHE A 123 -1.17 -5.02 14.77
C PHE A 123 -1.07 -5.13 13.25
N LEU A 124 -2.16 -5.48 12.56
CA LEU A 124 -2.19 -5.46 11.10
C LEU A 124 -1.94 -4.05 10.56
N ARG A 125 -2.58 -3.03 11.15
CA ARG A 125 -2.37 -1.62 10.74
C ARG A 125 -0.92 -1.20 10.93
N ASP A 126 -0.34 -1.52 12.08
CA ASP A 126 1.05 -1.17 12.42
C ASP A 126 2.04 -1.82 11.46
N GLU A 127 1.84 -3.10 11.11
CA GLU A 127 2.71 -3.81 10.16
C GLU A 127 2.57 -3.29 8.73
N LEU A 128 1.35 -2.95 8.30
CA LEU A 128 1.14 -2.31 7.00
C LEU A 128 1.79 -0.93 6.93
N ASP A 129 1.71 -0.16 8.01
CA ASP A 129 2.36 1.16 8.10
C ASP A 129 3.89 1.04 8.13
N ALA A 130 4.44 0.07 8.87
CA ALA A 130 5.86 -0.23 8.88
C ALA A 130 6.39 -0.70 7.50
N ALA A 131 5.55 -1.40 6.74
CA ALA A 131 5.85 -1.82 5.38
C ALA A 131 5.69 -0.70 4.33
N GLY A 132 5.26 0.50 4.73
CA GLY A 132 5.06 1.64 3.83
C GLY A 132 3.87 1.46 2.89
N VAL A 133 2.91 0.61 3.24
CA VAL A 133 1.70 0.38 2.45
C VAL A 133 0.84 1.64 2.44
N SER A 134 0.33 2.02 1.26
CA SER A 134 -0.53 3.20 1.14
C SER A 134 -1.80 3.07 2.00
N THR A 135 -2.31 4.20 2.49
CA THR A 135 -3.57 4.20 3.27
C THR A 135 -4.74 3.60 2.48
N ALA A 136 -4.78 3.79 1.16
CA ALA A 136 -5.81 3.22 0.29
C ALA A 136 -5.73 1.67 0.28
N ALA A 137 -4.54 1.11 0.04
CA ALA A 137 -4.33 -0.34 0.05
C ALA A 137 -4.60 -0.96 1.42
N LYS A 138 -4.15 -0.32 2.50
CA LYS A 138 -4.42 -0.73 3.88
C LYS A 138 -5.93 -0.79 4.16
N ASN A 139 -6.67 0.27 3.83
CA ASN A 139 -8.11 0.32 4.05
C ASN A 139 -8.87 -0.72 3.23
N GLU A 140 -8.43 -0.98 2.00
CA GLU A 140 -9.03 -2.01 1.15
C GLU A 140 -8.83 -3.42 1.73
N LEU A 141 -7.61 -3.75 2.19
CA LEU A 141 -7.35 -5.04 2.85
C LEU A 141 -8.23 -5.21 4.10
N LEU A 142 -8.28 -4.18 4.96
CA LEU A 142 -9.09 -4.19 6.18
C LEU A 142 -10.58 -4.37 5.89
N ARG A 143 -11.10 -3.71 4.84
CA ARG A 143 -12.50 -3.85 4.41
C ARG A 143 -12.82 -5.30 4.01
N ARG A 144 -11.89 -5.98 3.32
CA ARG A 144 -12.05 -7.38 2.90
C ARG A 144 -12.00 -8.35 4.08
N LEU A 145 -11.20 -8.06 5.10
CA LEU A 145 -11.07 -8.88 6.31
C LEU A 145 -12.21 -8.64 7.31
N ALA A 146 -12.81 -7.45 7.34
CA ALA A 146 -13.82 -7.07 8.33
C ALA A 146 -14.98 -8.07 8.52
N PRO A 147 -15.53 -8.73 7.48
CA PRO A 147 -16.58 -9.72 7.66
C PRO A 147 -16.21 -10.89 8.57
N MET A 148 -14.93 -11.26 8.65
CA MET A 148 -14.44 -12.42 9.44
C MET A 148 -14.60 -12.22 10.94
N ARG A 149 -14.81 -10.98 11.41
CA ARG A 149 -15.10 -10.71 12.83
C ARG A 149 -16.26 -11.57 13.33
N ARG A 150 -17.27 -11.83 12.49
CA ARG A 150 -18.45 -12.64 12.82
C ARG A 150 -18.11 -14.10 13.15
N ASP A 151 -17.03 -14.60 12.56
CA ASP A 151 -16.59 -15.98 12.68
C ASP A 151 -15.56 -16.15 13.81
N ILE A 152 -14.92 -15.05 14.22
CA ILE A 152 -13.80 -15.05 15.18
C ILE A 152 -14.24 -14.64 16.59
N VAL A 153 -15.09 -13.62 16.70
CA VAL A 153 -15.47 -13.04 18.00
C VAL A 153 -16.72 -13.72 18.55
N GLN A 154 -16.66 -14.16 19.81
CA GLN A 154 -17.84 -14.69 20.49
C GLN A 154 -18.81 -13.57 20.89
N PRO A 155 -20.14 -13.75 20.70
CA PRO A 155 -21.13 -12.77 21.13
C PRO A 155 -21.04 -12.46 22.64
N GLY A 156 -21.11 -11.17 22.99
CA GLY A 156 -21.17 -10.73 24.39
C GLY A 156 -19.82 -10.66 25.13
N ARG A 157 -18.69 -10.72 24.41
CA ARG A 157 -17.34 -10.51 24.96
C ARG A 157 -16.47 -9.56 24.14
#